data_AF-A0A535MC78-F1
#
_entry.id   AF-A0A535MC78-F1
#
_cell.length_a   1.000
_cell.length_b   1.000
_cell.length_c   1.000
_cell.angle_alpha   90.00
_cell.angle_beta   90.00
_cell.angle_gamma   90.00
#
_symmetry.space_group_name_H-M   'P 1'
#
loop_
_entity.id
_entity.type
_entity.pdbx_description
1 polymer ?
#
loop_
_entity_poly.entity_id
_entity_poly.type
_entity_poly.pdbx_seq_one_letter_code
_entity_poly.pdbx_strand_id
1 'polypeptide(L)'
;MVLVVGVQAVWRSARAARRRASELAVYAAAQAEEMAILAEHLNRNGFELRNTSQSLFPKIRQWQAVLGSPIVLAAMPWALRRLFGRPLRRR
;
A
#
# COMPACT_ATOMS: atom_id res chain seq x y z
N MET A 1 -58.65 -0.54 -18.20
CA MET A 1 -58.05 0.01 -16.95
C MET A 1 -56.72 -0.66 -16.58
N VAL A 2 -56.61 -1.99 -16.53
CA VAL A 2 -55.38 -2.71 -16.10
C VAL A 2 -54.12 -2.33 -16.90
N LEU A 3 -54.22 -2.19 -18.23
CA LEU A 3 -53.10 -1.79 -19.10
C LEU A 3 -52.56 -0.39 -18.77
N VAL A 4 -53.43 0.57 -18.47
CA VAL A 4 -53.03 1.95 -18.15
C VAL A 4 -52.29 2.01 -16.82
N VAL A 5 -52.76 1.24 -15.82
CA VAL A 5 -52.09 1.13 -14.52
C VAL A 5 -50.74 0.42 -14.65
N GLY A 6 -50.64 -0.62 -15.48
CA GLY A 6 -49.38 -1.30 -15.77
C GLY A 6 -48.33 -0.38 -16.42
N VAL A 7 -48.73 0.41 -17.42
CA VAL A 7 -47.84 1.38 -18.08
C VAL A 7 -47.36 2.46 -17.11
N GLN A 8 -48.25 2.98 -16.25
CA GLN A 8 -47.87 3.96 -15.23
C GLN A 8 -46.91 3.38 -14.18
N ALA A 9 -47.11 2.12 -13.77
CA ALA A 9 -46.23 1.44 -12.83
C ALA A 9 -44.82 1.22 -13.41
N VAL A 10 -44.73 0.77 -14.66
CA VAL A 10 -43.44 0.59 -15.37
C VAL A 10 -42.73 1.92 -15.58
N TRP A 11 -43.45 2.98 -15.92
CA TRP A 11 -42.85 4.31 -16.09
C TRP A 11 -42.29 4.86 -14.78
N ARG A 12 -43.01 4.66 -13.67
CA ARG A 12 -42.54 5.07 -12.34
C ARG A 12 -41.34 4.24 -11.88
N SER A 13 -41.34 2.92 -12.11
CA SER A 13 -40.20 2.07 -11.74
C SER A 13 -38.96 2.38 -12.58
N ALA A 14 -39.12 2.62 -13.89
CA ALA A 14 -38.03 3.05 -14.77
C ALA A 14 -37.44 4.41 -14.33
N ARG A 15 -38.31 5.36 -13.94
CA ARG A 15 -37.85 6.66 -13.42
C ARG A 15 -37.14 6.54 -12.08
N ALA A 16 -37.61 5.67 -11.19
CA ALA A 16 -36.94 5.38 -9.91
C ALA A 16 -35.59 4.68 -10.12
N ALA A 17 -35.51 3.71 -11.03
CA ALA A 17 -34.28 3.03 -11.39
C ALA A 17 -33.25 3.99 -11.98
N ARG A 18 -33.69 4.92 -12.85
CA ARG A 18 -32.81 5.94 -13.42
C ARG A 18 -32.24 6.90 -12.37
N ARG A 19 -33.04 7.28 -11.36
CA ARG A 19 -32.57 8.09 -10.23
C ARG A 19 -31.53 7.34 -9.39
N ARG A 20 -31.80 6.09 -9.04
CA ARG A 20 -30.82 5.26 -8.31
C ARG A 20 -29.55 5.03 -9.12
N ALA A 21 -29.65 4.85 -10.44
CA ALA A 21 -28.49 4.73 -11.31
C ALA A 21 -27.65 6.02 -11.34
N SER A 22 -28.29 7.20 -11.36
CA SER A 22 -27.54 8.47 -11.25
C SER A 22 -26.87 8.65 -9.88
N GLU A 23 -27.54 8.25 -8.80
CA GLU A 23 -26.96 8.29 -7.45
C GLU A 23 -25.75 7.34 -7.33
N LEU A 24 -25.87 6.13 -7.87
CA LEU A 24 -24.77 5.16 -7.93
C LEU A 24 -23.62 5.63 -8.82
N ALA A 25 -23.91 6.32 -9.93
CA ALA A 25 -22.89 6.89 -10.80
C ALA A 25 -22.10 8.00 -10.11
N VAL A 26 -22.77 8.87 -9.34
CA VAL A 26 -22.11 9.91 -8.53
C VAL A 26 -21.24 9.27 -7.45
N TYR A 27 -21.76 8.26 -6.76
CA TYR A 27 -21.00 7.52 -5.75
C TYR A 27 -19.76 6.84 -6.35
N ALA A 28 -19.91 6.17 -7.50
CA ALA A 28 -18.81 5.53 -8.19
C ALA A 28 -17.75 6.54 -8.69
N ALA A 29 -18.17 7.72 -9.14
CA ALA A 29 -17.26 8.78 -9.53
C ALA A 29 -16.45 9.32 -8.34
N ALA A 30 -17.10 9.56 -7.20
CA ALA A 30 -16.42 9.98 -5.97
C ALA A 30 -15.41 8.92 -5.50
N GLN A 31 -15.79 7.64 -5.55
CA GLN A 31 -14.89 6.55 -5.14
C GLN A 31 -13.71 6.36 -6.12
N ALA A 32 -13.91 6.62 -7.42
CA ALA A 32 -12.82 6.62 -8.39
C ALA A 32 -11.81 7.75 -8.15
N GLU A 33 -12.28 8.93 -7.75
CA GLU A 33 -11.43 10.07 -7.38
C GLU A 33 -10.60 9.77 -6.13
N GLU A 34 -11.22 9.21 -5.08
CA GLU A 34 -10.50 8.76 -3.88
C GLU A 34 -9.42 7.72 -4.20
N MET A 35 -9.73 6.75 -5.07
CA MET A 35 -8.75 5.76 -5.52
C MET A 35 -7.61 6.37 -6.34
N ALA A 36 -7.88 7.39 -7.15
CA ALA A 36 -6.85 8.10 -7.90
C ALA A 36 -5.87 8.84 -6.97
N ILE A 37 -6.39 9.51 -5.94
CA ILE A 37 -5.58 10.20 -4.93
C ILE A 37 -4.73 9.20 -4.14
N LEU A 38 -5.31 8.07 -3.73
CA LEU A 38 -4.57 7.01 -3.03
C LEU A 38 -3.49 6.39 -3.93
N ALA A 39 -3.79 6.14 -5.21
CA ALA A 39 -2.81 5.65 -6.17
C ALA A 39 -1.67 6.65 -6.38
N GLU A 40 -1.97 7.95 -6.45
CA GLU A 40 -0.96 9.00 -6.55
C GLU A 40 -0.07 9.04 -5.30
N HIS A 41 -0.65 8.96 -4.10
CA HIS A 41 0.12 8.87 -2.85
C HIS A 41 1.01 7.62 -2.78
N LEU A 42 0.48 6.45 -3.17
CA LEU A 42 1.27 5.22 -3.23
C LEU A 42 2.41 5.33 -4.25
N ASN A 43 2.16 5.97 -5.39
CA ASN A 43 3.17 6.18 -6.41
C ASN A 43 4.27 7.13 -5.91
N ARG A 44 3.91 8.28 -5.32
CA ARG A 44 4.87 9.22 -4.71
C ARG A 44 5.69 8.56 -3.61
N ASN A 45 5.05 7.85 -2.67
CA ASN A 45 5.74 7.11 -1.61
C ASN A 45 6.62 6.00 -2.18
N GLY A 46 6.17 5.30 -3.23
CA GLY A 46 6.96 4.30 -3.96
C GLY A 46 8.19 4.89 -4.64
N PHE A 47 8.09 6.10 -5.21
CA PHE A 47 9.23 6.83 -5.77
C PHE A 47 10.21 7.29 -4.68
N GLU A 48 9.70 7.79 -3.54
CA GLU A 48 10.54 8.16 -2.40
C GLU A 48 11.28 6.96 -1.79
N LEU A 49 10.60 5.81 -1.66
CA LEU A 49 11.19 4.53 -1.25
C LEU A 49 12.25 4.05 -2.26
N ARG A 50 11.99 4.19 -3.56
CA ARG A 50 12.96 3.83 -4.60
C ARG A 50 14.20 4.73 -4.58
N ASN A 51 14.02 6.04 -4.38
CA ASN A 51 15.13 6.99 -4.31
C ASN A 51 15.95 6.80 -3.02
N THR A 52 15.29 6.62 -1.88
CA THR A 52 15.97 6.34 -0.61
C THR A 52 16.70 4.99 -0.65
N SER A 53 16.06 3.92 -1.15
CA SER A 53 16.72 2.63 -1.32
C SER A 53 17.89 2.68 -2.30
N GLN A 54 17.79 3.37 -3.43
CA GLN A 54 18.93 3.57 -4.36
C GLN A 54 20.12 4.29 -3.69
N SER A 55 19.86 5.20 -2.76
CA SER A 55 20.92 5.87 -1.98
C SER A 55 21.52 4.97 -0.88
N LEU A 56 20.73 4.04 -0.35
CA LEU A 56 21.11 3.14 0.75
C LEU A 56 21.79 1.86 0.25
N PHE A 57 21.39 1.32 -0.90
CA PHE A 57 21.97 0.12 -1.51
C PHE A 57 23.49 0.15 -1.70
N PRO A 58 24.14 1.23 -2.20
CA PRO A 58 25.59 1.27 -2.31
C PRO A 58 26.27 1.25 -0.94
N LYS A 59 25.69 1.92 0.07
CA LYS A 59 26.19 1.88 1.45
C LYS A 59 26.05 0.48 2.04
N ILE A 60 24.90 -0.17 1.87
CA ILE A 60 24.67 -1.56 2.32
C ILE A 60 25.64 -2.51 1.65
N ARG A 61 25.88 -2.41 0.34
CA ARG A 61 26.85 -3.23 -0.38
C ARG A 61 28.27 -3.00 0.13
N GLN A 62 28.63 -1.77 0.49
CA GLN A 62 29.93 -1.45 1.10
C GLN A 62 30.09 -2.10 2.48
N TRP A 63 29.06 -2.05 3.32
CA TRP A 63 29.04 -2.77 4.61
C TRP A 63 29.10 -4.29 4.43
N GLN A 64 28.41 -4.82 3.41
CA GLN A 64 28.40 -6.24 3.10
C GLN A 64 29.79 -6.73 2.64
N ALA A 65 30.53 -5.91 1.89
CA ALA A 65 31.92 -6.19 1.52
C ALA A 65 32.86 -6.20 2.74
N VAL A 66 32.65 -5.28 3.69
CA VAL A 66 33.42 -5.25 4.95
C VAL A 66 33.09 -6.45 5.84
N LEU A 67 31.80 -6.78 5.98
CA LEU A 67 31.32 -7.91 6.77
C LEU A 67 31.70 -9.26 6.14
N GLY A 68 31.81 -9.33 4.82
CA GLY A 68 32.28 -10.49 4.07
C GLY A 68 33.81 -10.64 4.03
N SER A 69 34.55 -9.67 4.58
CA SER A 69 36.00 -9.79 4.72
C SER A 69 36.34 -11.00 5.60
N PRO A 70 37.29 -11.87 5.19
CA PRO A 70 37.62 -13.08 5.93
C PRO A 70 38.06 -12.80 7.38
N ILE A 71 38.66 -11.63 7.61
CA ILE A 71 39.07 -11.16 8.95
C ILE A 71 37.84 -10.89 9.83
N VAL A 72 36.81 -10.26 9.28
CA VAL A 72 35.57 -9.92 10.01
C VAL A 72 34.72 -11.18 10.24
N LEU A 73 34.65 -12.08 9.26
CA LEU A 73 33.97 -13.37 9.41
C LEU A 73 34.64 -14.27 10.45
N ALA A 74 35.98 -14.26 10.55
CA ALA A 74 36.70 -14.97 11.62
C ALA A 74 36.39 -14.40 13.01
N ALA A 75 36.17 -13.08 13.11
CA ALA A 75 35.84 -12.40 14.37
C ALA A 75 34.33 -12.42 14.71
N MET A 76 33.46 -12.71 13.74
CA MET A 76 31.99 -12.70 13.89
C MET A 76 31.48 -13.61 15.02
N PRO A 77 31.90 -14.88 15.15
CA PRO A 77 31.42 -15.76 16.21
C PRO A 77 31.71 -15.24 17.62
N TRP A 78 32.86 -14.58 17.82
CA TRP A 78 33.23 -13.99 19.10
C TRP A 78 32.44 -12.70 19.38
N ALA A 79 32.26 -11.84 18.37
CA ALA A 79 31.42 -10.65 18.45
C ALA A 79 29.96 -11.00 18.75
N LEU A 80 29.40 -12.01 18.09
CA LEU A 80 28.06 -12.53 18.31
C LEU A 80 27.91 -13.11 19.71
N ARG A 81 28.87 -13.93 20.19
CA ARG A 81 28.88 -14.42 21.58
C ARG A 81 28.90 -13.28 22.60
N ARG A 82 29.59 -12.16 22.31
CA ARG A 82 29.65 -11.01 23.22
C ARG A 82 28.38 -10.15 23.21
N LEU A 83 27.72 -10.05 22.06
CA LEU A 83 26.45 -9.32 21.90
C LEU A 83 25.28 -10.11 22.50
N PHE A 84 25.17 -11.40 22.20
CA PHE A 84 24.07 -12.26 22.66
C PHE A 84 24.33 -12.94 24.02
N GLY A 85 25.59 -13.00 24.46
CA GLY A 85 25.98 -13.54 25.76
C GLY A 85 25.93 -12.51 26.90
N ARG A 86 25.61 -11.24 26.61
CA ARG A 86 25.23 -10.31 27.67
C ARG A 86 23.78 -10.63 28.06
N PRO A 87 23.49 -11.07 29.30
CA PRO A 87 22.11 -11.11 29.74
C PRO A 87 21.57 -9.69 29.60
N LEU A 88 20.49 -9.53 28.83
CA LEU A 88 19.70 -8.31 28.88
C LEU A 88 19.37 -8.12 30.35
N ARG A 89 20.10 -7.20 31.01
CA ARG A 89 19.86 -6.82 32.39
C ARG A 89 18.43 -6.28 32.38
N ARG A 90 17.48 -7.12 32.80
CA ARG A 90 16.12 -6.74 33.16
C ARG A 90 16.25 -5.54 34.10
N ARG A 91 15.93 -4.37 33.58
CA ARG A 91 15.35 -3.28 34.35
C ARG A 91 13.99 -3.02 33.75
#